data_AF-A0A4R9M5A3-F1
#
_entry.id   AF-A0A4R9M5A3-F1
#
_cell.length_a   1.000
_cell.length_b   1.000
_cell.length_c   1.000
_cell.angle_alpha   90.00
_cell.angle_beta   90.00
_cell.angle_gamma   90.00
#
_symmetry.space_group_name_H-M   'P 1'
#
loop_
_entity.id
_entity.type
_entity.pdbx_description
1 polymer ?
#
loop_
_entity_poly.entity_id
_entity_poly.type
_entity_poly.pdbx_seq_one_letter_code
_entity_poly.pdbx_strand_id
1 'polypeptide(L)'
;MADANWAKGTIIEEEEDEKRLSENHAIEKLRFGLANHIHYYKVKKTKNTVVEQRSGRRRLYDHNLILRSIFRNKLIHKTYGSLGNLFEGAVFIDFGSAILYEEGAVTVRDLYEDQLLIGHLSKLVATDINDTSFDHTRYIEIHMNEREPFPFSFNEIPVLIDDPEFIRILTRVYAKNEFTPLIFRSTNSGPDLFYTVEEMKEHFSSILEANPNRNILYFFNRFIFFRSVCSDRFQLIGTIDERIGVNHSFSAWRYVDWDKRGFEDAFHPNLRYVRMVEESRLALGDRMDAYFMNQSCNFGRGLRFYGNKFKKSITKS
;
A
#
# COMPACT_ATOMS: atom_id res chain seq x y z
N MET A 1 -7.10 -20.39 21.02
CA MET A 1 -7.99 -19.26 21.34
C MET A 1 -7.08 -18.09 21.61
N ALA A 2 -7.13 -17.08 20.74
CA ALA A 2 -6.42 -15.82 20.91
C ALA A 2 -7.51 -14.77 20.98
N ASP A 3 -7.59 -14.08 22.11
CA ASP A 3 -8.58 -13.04 22.35
C ASP A 3 -8.31 -11.88 21.40
N ALA A 4 -9.23 -11.68 20.47
CA ALA A 4 -9.29 -10.51 19.62
C ALA A 4 -9.78 -9.33 20.47
N ASN A 5 -8.87 -8.68 21.18
CA ASN A 5 -9.12 -7.46 21.93
C ASN A 5 -8.48 -6.27 21.19
N TRP A 6 -8.82 -6.10 19.91
CA TRP A 6 -8.23 -5.10 19.02
C TRP A 6 -8.98 -3.75 19.01
N ALA A 7 -10.17 -3.68 19.63
CA ALA A 7 -10.98 -2.46 19.66
C ALA A 7 -10.41 -1.32 20.54
N LYS A 8 -9.24 -1.51 21.18
CA LYS A 8 -8.53 -0.48 21.97
C LYS A 8 -7.00 -0.49 21.80
N GLY A 9 -6.47 -1.26 20.85
CA GLY A 9 -5.02 -1.37 20.63
C GLY A 9 -4.49 -0.24 19.76
N THR A 10 -3.25 0.21 20.01
CA THR A 10 -2.53 1.07 19.06
C THR A 10 -2.18 0.27 17.81
N ILE A 11 -2.42 0.85 16.64
CA ILE A 11 -2.17 0.20 15.33
C ILE A 11 -0.76 0.49 14.85
N ILE A 12 -0.24 1.65 15.24
CA ILE A 12 1.13 2.05 15.05
C ILE A 12 1.89 1.80 16.34
N GLU A 13 3.15 1.38 16.25
CA GLU A 13 3.99 1.09 17.42
C GLU A 13 4.11 2.30 18.36
N GLU A 14 4.15 3.50 17.78
CA GLU A 14 4.41 4.77 18.46
C GLU A 14 3.17 5.66 18.46
N GLU A 15 2.78 6.09 19.67
CA GLU A 15 1.58 6.89 19.89
C GLU A 15 1.65 8.26 19.19
N GLU A 16 2.84 8.88 19.16
CA GLU A 16 3.05 10.16 18.45
C GLU A 16 2.82 10.02 16.94
N ASP A 17 3.28 8.91 16.34
CA ASP A 17 3.08 8.63 14.93
C ASP A 17 1.60 8.34 14.63
N GLU A 18 0.90 7.60 15.50
CA GLU A 18 -0.54 7.35 15.37
C GLU A 18 -1.36 8.64 15.50
N LYS A 19 -0.99 9.51 16.45
CA LYS A 19 -1.62 10.82 16.63
C LYS A 19 -1.45 11.69 15.39
N ARG A 20 -0.24 11.77 14.86
CA ARG A 20 0.06 12.52 13.63
C ARG A 20 -0.73 11.99 12.42
N LEU A 21 -0.84 10.67 12.27
CA LEU A 21 -1.66 10.05 11.23
C LEU A 21 -3.13 10.46 11.39
N SER A 22 -3.68 10.30 12.60
CA SER A 22 -5.10 10.57 12.90
C SER A 22 -5.47 12.04 12.69
N GLU A 23 -4.63 12.97 13.18
CA GLU A 23 -4.84 14.41 13.00
C GLU A 23 -4.79 14.81 11.52
N ASN A 24 -3.79 14.33 10.78
CA ASN A 24 -3.68 14.61 9.35
C ASN A 24 -4.89 14.04 8.59
N HIS A 25 -5.30 12.81 8.89
CA HIS A 25 -6.42 12.16 8.24
C HIS A 25 -7.75 12.89 8.50
N ALA A 26 -7.98 13.33 9.74
CA ALA A 26 -9.16 14.13 10.09
C ALA A 26 -9.19 15.47 9.33
N ILE A 27 -8.06 16.18 9.25
CA ILE A 27 -7.96 17.44 8.51
C ILE A 27 -8.20 17.22 7.01
N GLU A 28 -7.58 16.20 6.42
CA GLU A 28 -7.76 15.86 5.00
C GLU A 28 -9.21 15.50 4.69
N LYS A 29 -9.87 14.67 5.52
CA LYS A 29 -11.30 14.34 5.37
C LYS A 29 -12.18 15.59 5.43
N LEU A 30 -11.95 16.47 6.41
CA LEU A 30 -12.72 17.70 6.54
C LEU A 30 -12.58 18.62 5.33
N ARG A 31 -11.39 18.67 4.72
CA ARG A 31 -11.10 19.55 3.57
C ARG A 31 -11.52 18.96 2.22
N PHE A 32 -11.38 17.63 2.06
CA PHE A 32 -11.44 16.98 0.76
C PHE A 32 -12.30 15.70 0.73
N GLY A 33 -12.80 15.22 1.87
CA GLY A 33 -13.57 13.99 1.97
C GLY A 33 -15.09 14.19 2.04
N LEU A 34 -15.58 15.43 2.04
CA LEU A 34 -17.02 15.72 2.12
C LEU A 34 -17.62 15.94 0.73
N ALA A 35 -18.86 15.47 0.53
CA ALA A 35 -19.54 15.49 -0.76
C ALA A 35 -19.74 16.90 -1.36
N ASN A 36 -19.86 17.93 -0.51
CA ASN A 36 -19.94 19.33 -0.93
C ASN A 36 -18.64 19.87 -1.55
N HIS A 37 -17.49 19.23 -1.30
CA HIS A 37 -16.22 19.58 -1.93
C HIS A 37 -16.03 18.94 -3.31
N ILE A 38 -16.94 18.04 -3.73
CA ILE A 38 -16.93 17.39 -5.06
C ILE A 38 -17.12 18.41 -6.18
N HIS A 39 -18.00 19.41 -5.99
CA HIS A 39 -18.33 20.41 -7.01
C HIS A 39 -17.17 21.35 -7.37
N TYR A 40 -16.12 21.43 -6.54
CA TYR A 40 -14.93 22.24 -6.81
C TYR A 40 -13.79 21.45 -7.45
N TYR A 41 -13.95 20.13 -7.61
CA TYR A 41 -12.99 19.38 -8.40
C TYR A 41 -13.12 19.83 -9.85
N LYS A 42 -11.99 20.24 -10.44
CA LYS A 42 -11.95 20.46 -11.88
C LYS A 42 -12.49 19.17 -12.51
N VAL A 43 -13.40 19.33 -13.46
CA VAL A 43 -13.98 18.26 -14.29
C VAL A 43 -13.59 18.56 -15.74
N LYS A 44 -12.43 18.12 -16.18
CA LYS A 44 -12.05 18.03 -17.58
C LYS A 44 -12.57 16.70 -18.07
N LYS A 45 -13.68 16.76 -18.79
CA LYS A 45 -14.28 15.63 -19.47
C LYS A 45 -13.25 15.00 -20.43
N THR A 46 -12.88 13.75 -20.21
CA THR A 46 -12.21 12.93 -21.21
C THR A 46 -13.30 12.23 -22.01
N LYS A 47 -13.65 12.83 -23.16
CA LYS A 47 -14.54 12.40 -24.26
C LYS A 47 -15.88 11.71 -23.95
N ASN A 48 -16.07 10.96 -22.86
CA ASN A 48 -17.32 10.38 -22.36
C ASN A 48 -17.37 10.14 -20.83
N THR A 49 -16.36 10.55 -20.03
CA THR A 49 -16.36 10.35 -18.56
C THR A 49 -16.20 11.65 -17.77
N VAL A 50 -16.87 11.72 -16.61
CA VAL A 50 -16.95 12.91 -15.72
C VAL A 50 -15.94 12.82 -14.56
N VAL A 51 -15.24 11.68 -14.43
CA VAL A 51 -14.22 11.46 -13.40
C VAL A 51 -12.89 12.05 -13.91
N GLU A 52 -12.69 13.36 -13.76
CA GLU A 52 -11.40 13.95 -14.13
C GLU A 52 -10.30 13.38 -13.22
N GLN A 53 -9.30 12.79 -13.87
CA GLN A 53 -8.08 12.25 -13.30
C GLN A 53 -7.38 13.27 -12.38
N ARG A 54 -7.54 13.05 -11.07
CA ARG A 54 -6.42 13.29 -10.15
C ARG A 54 -5.26 12.32 -10.45
N SER A 55 -5.53 11.18 -11.07
CA SER A 55 -4.57 10.14 -11.49
C SER A 55 -3.95 10.46 -12.87
N GLY A 56 -3.03 11.41 -12.89
CA GLY A 56 -2.12 11.53 -14.04
C GLY A 56 -0.96 10.55 -13.94
N ARG A 57 -0.36 10.22 -15.09
CA ARG A 57 0.97 9.59 -15.12
C ARG A 57 1.92 10.43 -14.27
N ARG A 58 2.71 9.76 -13.45
CA ARG A 58 3.65 10.33 -12.47
C ARG A 58 3.04 10.98 -11.22
N ARG A 59 1.73 11.00 -11.02
CA ARG A 59 1.13 11.54 -9.79
C ARG A 59 1.72 10.90 -8.53
N LEU A 60 1.81 9.56 -8.51
CA LEU A 60 2.37 8.80 -7.39
C LEU A 60 3.81 8.35 -7.64
N TYR A 61 4.54 9.06 -8.49
CA TYR A 61 5.90 8.65 -8.89
C TYR A 61 6.89 8.64 -7.72
N ASP A 62 6.68 9.48 -6.71
CA ASP A 62 7.47 9.44 -5.48
C ASP A 62 7.39 8.07 -4.78
N HIS A 63 6.23 7.38 -4.81
CA HIS A 63 6.13 6.00 -4.33
C HIS A 63 6.99 5.05 -5.17
N ASN A 64 7.02 5.22 -6.49
CA ASN A 64 7.86 4.42 -7.39
C ASN A 64 9.35 4.65 -7.11
N LEU A 65 9.78 5.91 -6.91
CA LEU A 65 11.18 6.25 -6.55
C LEU A 65 11.60 5.57 -5.25
N ILE A 66 10.69 5.48 -4.28
CA ILE A 66 10.93 4.83 -2.99
C ILE A 66 11.01 3.32 -3.16
N LEU A 67 10.08 2.70 -3.89
CA LEU A 67 10.13 1.27 -4.22
C LEU A 67 11.44 0.91 -4.92
N ARG A 68 11.90 1.72 -5.89
CA ARG A 68 13.17 1.48 -6.60
C ARG A 68 14.33 1.47 -5.62
N SER A 69 14.31 2.38 -4.67
CA SER A 69 15.35 2.51 -3.66
C SER A 69 15.31 1.37 -2.64
N ILE A 70 14.11 0.90 -2.27
CA ILE A 70 13.91 -0.29 -1.44
C ILE A 70 14.51 -1.52 -2.13
N PHE A 71 14.14 -1.81 -3.38
CA PHE A 71 14.64 -2.99 -4.10
C PHE A 71 16.12 -2.91 -4.49
N ARG A 72 16.67 -1.69 -4.60
CA ARG A 72 18.12 -1.45 -4.69
C ARG A 72 18.86 -1.52 -3.35
N ASN A 73 18.18 -1.92 -2.27
CA ASN A 73 18.73 -2.03 -0.92
C ASN A 73 19.31 -0.72 -0.37
N LYS A 74 18.77 0.43 -0.79
CA LYS A 74 19.15 1.76 -0.27
C LYS A 74 18.40 2.12 1.02
N LEU A 75 17.37 1.36 1.39
CA LEU A 75 16.59 1.55 2.60
C LEU A 75 16.68 0.31 3.52
N ILE A 76 17.30 0.50 4.68
CA ILE A 76 17.57 -0.59 5.64
C ILE A 76 16.79 -0.35 6.91
N HIS A 77 15.99 -1.34 7.31
CA HIS A 77 15.38 -1.36 8.62
C HIS A 77 16.40 -1.74 9.68
N LYS A 78 16.50 -0.98 10.77
CA LYS A 78 17.51 -1.20 11.82
C LYS A 78 17.42 -2.59 12.47
N THR A 79 16.19 -3.11 12.62
CA THR A 79 15.95 -4.43 13.23
C THR A 79 15.93 -5.59 12.22
N TYR A 80 15.40 -5.37 11.02
CA TYR A 80 15.07 -6.47 10.08
C TYR A 80 15.95 -6.47 8.82
N GLY A 81 16.85 -5.50 8.68
CA GLY A 81 17.79 -5.41 7.58
C GLY A 81 17.19 -4.83 6.31
N SER A 82 17.67 -5.31 5.17
CA SER A 82 17.28 -4.73 3.89
C SER A 82 15.81 -4.97 3.59
N LEU A 83 15.05 -3.88 3.43
CA LEU A 83 13.64 -3.98 3.05
C LEU A 83 13.48 -4.61 1.67
N GLY A 84 14.39 -4.37 0.72
CA GLY A 84 14.35 -4.98 -0.61
C GLY A 84 14.27 -6.51 -0.54
N ASN A 85 15.13 -7.12 0.29
CA ASN A 85 15.14 -8.57 0.48
C ASN A 85 13.84 -9.10 1.14
N LEU A 86 13.19 -8.30 1.98
CA LEU A 86 11.94 -8.70 2.66
C LEU A 86 10.72 -8.67 1.74
N PHE A 87 10.78 -7.88 0.66
CA PHE A 87 9.68 -7.66 -0.28
C PHE A 87 9.94 -8.24 -1.68
N GLU A 88 11.04 -8.96 -1.88
CA GLU A 88 11.32 -9.63 -3.14
C GLU A 88 10.21 -10.63 -3.50
N GLY A 89 9.69 -10.53 -4.72
CA GLY A 89 8.56 -11.32 -5.18
C GLY A 89 7.20 -10.92 -4.56
N ALA A 90 7.09 -9.73 -3.98
CA ALA A 90 5.84 -9.26 -3.37
C ALA A 90 4.68 -9.15 -4.37
N VAL A 91 3.47 -9.22 -3.83
CA VAL A 91 2.25 -8.82 -4.54
C VAL A 91 1.97 -7.36 -4.21
N PHE A 92 1.79 -6.54 -5.24
CA PHE A 92 1.38 -5.14 -5.10
C PHE A 92 -0.13 -5.00 -5.35
N ILE A 93 -0.84 -4.39 -4.41
CA ILE A 93 -2.29 -4.14 -4.50
C ILE A 93 -2.54 -2.64 -4.29
N ASP A 94 -3.15 -1.99 -5.28
CA ASP A 94 -3.50 -0.57 -5.25
C ASP A 94 -5.00 -0.38 -5.01
N PHE A 95 -5.36 0.16 -3.85
CA PHE A 95 -6.73 0.52 -3.47
C PHE A 95 -7.12 1.87 -4.07
N GLY A 96 -8.23 1.91 -4.81
CA GLY A 96 -8.70 3.14 -5.44
C GLY A 96 -7.83 3.59 -6.60
N SER A 97 -7.55 2.68 -7.52
CA SER A 97 -6.65 2.89 -8.66
C SER A 97 -7.18 3.90 -9.69
N ALA A 98 -8.42 4.35 -9.56
CA ALA A 98 -9.13 5.19 -10.52
C ALA A 98 -9.01 4.58 -11.94
N ILE A 99 -9.65 3.42 -12.12
CA ILE A 99 -9.69 2.68 -13.38
C ILE A 99 -10.55 3.46 -14.36
N LEU A 100 -9.91 4.07 -15.35
CA LEU A 100 -10.56 4.98 -16.27
C LEU A 100 -10.62 4.45 -17.70
N TYR A 101 -11.59 4.98 -18.45
CA TYR A 101 -11.73 4.73 -19.88
C TYR A 101 -10.44 5.14 -20.63
N GLU A 102 -9.92 4.25 -21.48
CA GLU A 102 -8.68 4.37 -22.28
C GLU A 102 -7.34 4.20 -21.52
N GLU A 103 -7.07 4.99 -20.47
CA GLU A 103 -5.76 4.92 -19.81
C GLU A 103 -5.66 3.79 -18.75
N GLY A 104 -6.80 3.33 -18.24
CA GLY A 104 -6.91 2.33 -17.17
C GLY A 104 -6.46 2.86 -15.81
N ALA A 105 -5.88 1.97 -15.00
CA ALA A 105 -5.24 2.31 -13.73
C ALA A 105 -3.85 2.93 -13.96
N VAL A 106 -3.79 4.22 -14.24
CA VAL A 106 -2.56 4.92 -14.69
C VAL A 106 -1.39 4.77 -13.71
N THR A 107 -1.66 4.89 -12.41
CA THR A 107 -0.64 4.77 -11.36
C THR A 107 -0.11 3.33 -11.19
N VAL A 108 -0.90 2.33 -11.59
CA VAL A 108 -0.48 0.91 -11.61
C VAL A 108 0.25 0.60 -12.90
N ARG A 109 -0.19 1.18 -14.03
CA ARG A 109 0.51 1.11 -15.31
C ARG A 109 1.92 1.69 -15.21
N ASP A 110 2.09 2.82 -14.53
CA ASP A 110 3.42 3.41 -14.28
C ASP A 110 4.34 2.48 -13.48
N LEU A 111 3.80 1.62 -12.60
CA LEU A 111 4.59 0.57 -11.91
C LEU A 111 4.92 -0.58 -12.86
N TYR A 112 3.97 -0.99 -13.70
CA TYR A 112 4.16 -2.06 -14.68
C TYR A 112 5.24 -1.73 -15.72
N GLU A 113 5.23 -0.49 -16.22
CA GLU A 113 6.17 -0.02 -17.24
C GLU A 113 7.56 0.32 -16.65
N ASP A 114 7.69 0.32 -15.32
CA ASP A 114 8.94 0.58 -14.62
C ASP A 114 9.85 -0.65 -14.60
N GLN A 115 10.77 -0.71 -15.56
CA GLN A 115 11.74 -1.80 -15.69
C GLN A 115 12.62 -2.02 -14.45
N LEU A 116 12.75 -1.01 -13.58
CA LEU A 116 13.52 -1.12 -12.33
C LEU A 116 12.70 -1.70 -11.18
N LEU A 117 11.39 -1.89 -11.35
CA LEU A 117 10.47 -2.39 -10.33
C LEU A 117 9.83 -3.71 -10.71
N ILE A 118 9.39 -3.84 -11.96
CA ILE A 118 8.51 -4.94 -12.38
C ILE A 118 9.12 -6.33 -12.14
N GLY A 119 10.44 -6.45 -12.26
CA GLY A 119 11.15 -7.71 -11.99
C GLY A 119 11.12 -8.18 -10.54
N HIS A 120 10.88 -7.26 -9.59
CA HIS A 120 10.83 -7.56 -8.16
C HIS A 120 9.43 -7.93 -7.66
N LEU A 121 8.40 -7.72 -8.48
CA LEU A 121 7.00 -7.92 -8.10
C LEU A 121 6.47 -9.17 -8.80
N SER A 122 5.84 -10.07 -8.05
CA SER A 122 5.23 -11.27 -8.63
C SER A 122 3.88 -10.98 -9.28
N LYS A 123 3.18 -9.95 -8.80
CA LYS A 123 1.86 -9.55 -9.30
C LYS A 123 1.59 -8.08 -9.01
N LEU A 124 0.96 -7.41 -9.98
CA LEU A 124 0.34 -6.09 -9.82
C LEU A 124 -1.18 -6.24 -9.90
N VAL A 125 -1.88 -5.61 -8.95
CA VAL A 125 -3.34 -5.63 -8.86
C VAL A 125 -3.84 -4.20 -8.71
N ALA A 126 -4.63 -3.73 -9.67
CA ALA A 126 -5.40 -2.50 -9.55
C ALA A 126 -6.77 -2.83 -8.93
N THR A 127 -7.25 -2.02 -8.00
CA THR A 127 -8.60 -2.19 -7.47
C THR A 127 -9.36 -0.89 -7.46
N ASP A 128 -10.68 -0.97 -7.64
CA ASP A 128 -11.55 0.20 -7.60
C ASP A 128 -12.92 -0.14 -7.00
N ILE A 129 -13.63 0.91 -6.56
CA ILE A 129 -14.93 0.76 -5.91
C ILE A 129 -15.95 0.28 -6.93
N ASN A 130 -16.68 -0.77 -6.57
CA ASN A 130 -17.93 -1.10 -7.22
C ASN A 130 -19.09 -0.44 -6.44
N ASP A 131 -19.59 0.70 -6.93
CA ASP A 131 -20.86 1.24 -6.44
C ASP A 131 -21.98 0.85 -7.39
N THR A 132 -22.66 -0.24 -7.05
CA THR A 132 -23.81 -0.76 -7.81
C THR A 132 -24.97 0.23 -7.93
N SER A 133 -24.98 1.30 -7.12
CA SER A 133 -26.00 2.36 -7.13
C SER A 133 -25.80 3.35 -8.28
N PHE A 134 -24.63 3.37 -8.92
CA PHE A 134 -24.30 4.31 -9.99
C PHE A 134 -23.71 3.59 -11.21
N ASP A 135 -24.46 3.52 -12.31
CA ASP A 135 -24.04 2.83 -13.54
C ASP A 135 -22.71 3.31 -14.14
N HIS A 136 -22.28 4.52 -13.81
CA HIS A 136 -21.04 5.12 -14.30
C HIS A 136 -19.79 4.74 -13.48
N THR A 137 -19.89 3.83 -12.50
CA THR A 137 -18.74 3.24 -11.78
C THR A 137 -18.37 1.85 -12.29
N ARG A 138 -19.17 1.27 -13.20
CA ARG A 138 -19.02 -0.09 -13.77
C ARG A 138 -17.90 -0.24 -14.81
N TYR A 139 -16.79 0.50 -14.69
CA TYR A 139 -15.72 0.46 -15.69
C TYR A 139 -15.01 -0.90 -15.78
N ILE A 140 -15.03 -1.67 -14.68
CA ILE A 140 -14.49 -3.03 -14.64
C ILE A 140 -15.30 -3.97 -15.56
N GLU A 141 -16.63 -3.90 -15.53
CA GLU A 141 -17.51 -4.71 -16.40
C GLU A 141 -17.37 -4.33 -17.88
N ILE A 142 -17.22 -3.04 -18.21
CA ILE A 142 -17.03 -2.57 -19.60
C ILE A 142 -15.70 -3.09 -20.15
N HIS A 143 -14.63 -3.07 -19.34
CA HIS A 143 -13.31 -3.53 -19.80
C HIS A 143 -13.22 -5.06 -19.96
N MET A 144 -13.90 -5.84 -19.11
CA MET A 144 -13.95 -7.31 -19.25
C MET A 144 -14.52 -7.77 -20.60
N ASN A 145 -15.36 -6.95 -21.24
CA ASN A 145 -16.15 -7.36 -22.40
C ASN A 145 -15.73 -6.73 -23.74
N GLU A 146 -15.00 -5.59 -23.75
CA GLU A 146 -14.87 -4.78 -24.97
C GLU A 146 -13.43 -4.49 -25.47
N ARG A 147 -12.34 -4.86 -24.76
CA ARG A 147 -10.97 -4.42 -25.11
C ARG A 147 -9.84 -5.41 -24.82
N GLU A 148 -8.64 -5.10 -25.34
CA GLU A 148 -7.40 -5.79 -24.97
C GLU A 148 -7.20 -5.78 -23.44
N PRO A 149 -6.77 -6.92 -22.85
CA PRO A 149 -6.61 -7.03 -21.40
C PRO A 149 -5.54 -6.05 -20.90
N PHE A 150 -5.78 -5.45 -19.72
CA PHE A 150 -4.72 -4.68 -19.05
C PHE A 150 -3.51 -5.59 -18.77
N PRO A 151 -2.28 -5.04 -18.75
CA PRO A 151 -1.07 -5.82 -18.49
C PRO A 151 -0.95 -6.28 -17.02
N PHE A 152 -1.96 -6.03 -16.19
CA PHE A 152 -2.03 -6.36 -14.77
C PHE A 152 -3.45 -6.77 -14.38
N SER A 153 -3.60 -7.41 -13.23
CA SER A 153 -4.92 -7.84 -12.74
C SER A 153 -5.71 -6.66 -12.20
N PHE A 154 -7.03 -6.79 -12.22
CA PHE A 154 -7.94 -5.85 -11.57
C PHE A 154 -8.97 -6.59 -10.71
N ASN A 155 -9.44 -5.93 -9.65
CA ASN A 155 -10.49 -6.46 -8.78
C ASN A 155 -11.38 -5.35 -8.24
N GLU A 156 -12.64 -5.67 -8.01
CA GLU A 156 -13.55 -4.75 -7.31
C GLU A 156 -13.30 -4.79 -5.80
N ILE A 157 -13.54 -3.65 -5.15
CA ILE A 157 -13.48 -3.49 -3.69
C ILE A 157 -14.72 -2.74 -3.19
N PRO A 158 -15.15 -2.97 -1.93
CA PRO A 158 -16.14 -2.13 -1.30
C PRO A 158 -15.60 -0.72 -1.02
N VAL A 159 -16.51 0.23 -0.78
CA VAL A 159 -16.20 1.60 -0.34
C VAL A 159 -15.34 1.60 0.93
N LEU A 160 -15.71 0.77 1.91
CA LEU A 160 -14.99 0.58 3.16
C LEU A 160 -14.35 -0.82 3.18
N ILE A 161 -13.03 -0.88 3.26
CA ILE A 161 -12.28 -2.14 3.32
C ILE A 161 -11.92 -2.42 4.79
N ASP A 162 -12.90 -2.80 5.59
CA ASP A 162 -12.76 -3.07 7.03
C ASP A 162 -12.96 -4.54 7.40
N ASP A 163 -13.33 -5.41 6.45
CA ASP A 163 -13.48 -6.85 6.70
C ASP A 163 -12.15 -7.61 6.49
N PRO A 164 -11.57 -8.23 7.54
CA PRO A 164 -10.36 -9.05 7.41
C PRO A 164 -10.53 -10.25 6.47
N GLU A 165 -11.73 -10.84 6.36
CA GLU A 165 -11.93 -12.02 5.51
C GLU A 165 -11.91 -11.62 4.03
N PHE A 166 -12.54 -10.49 3.67
CA PHE A 166 -12.41 -9.92 2.32
C PHE A 166 -10.94 -9.67 1.95
N ILE A 167 -10.17 -9.01 2.81
CA ILE A 167 -8.73 -8.74 2.55
C ILE A 167 -7.95 -10.05 2.42
N ARG A 168 -8.26 -11.06 3.24
CA ARG A 168 -7.62 -12.37 3.19
C ARG A 168 -7.91 -13.08 1.87
N ILE A 169 -9.15 -13.03 1.38
CA ILE A 169 -9.53 -13.58 0.08
C ILE A 169 -8.76 -12.85 -1.03
N LEU A 170 -8.81 -11.51 -1.05
CA LEU A 170 -8.15 -10.68 -2.04
C LEU A 170 -6.65 -11.00 -2.14
N THR A 171 -5.96 -11.04 -1.00
CA THR A 171 -4.51 -11.33 -0.97
C THR A 171 -4.18 -12.78 -1.33
N ARG A 172 -5.01 -13.75 -0.93
CA ARG A 172 -4.81 -15.18 -1.24
C ARG A 172 -4.94 -15.48 -2.73
N VAL A 173 -5.83 -14.78 -3.45
CA VAL A 173 -6.02 -14.97 -4.90
C VAL A 173 -4.74 -14.68 -5.68
N TYR A 174 -3.96 -13.69 -5.25
CA TYR A 174 -2.80 -13.20 -6.00
C TYR A 174 -1.44 -13.66 -5.45
N ALA A 175 -1.38 -14.04 -4.17
CA ALA A 175 -0.15 -14.51 -3.54
C ALA A 175 0.17 -15.96 -3.89
N LYS A 176 1.46 -16.26 -4.08
CA LYS A 176 1.96 -17.64 -4.32
C LYS A 176 1.70 -18.57 -3.13
N ASN A 177 1.79 -18.05 -1.91
CA ASN A 177 1.55 -18.78 -0.66
C ASN A 177 1.23 -17.80 0.50
N GLU A 178 1.01 -18.33 1.70
CA GLU A 178 0.65 -17.58 2.93
C GLU A 178 1.78 -16.69 3.48
N PHE A 179 3.01 -16.83 2.97
CA PHE A 179 4.20 -16.08 3.38
C PHE A 179 4.66 -15.05 2.35
N THR A 180 4.02 -14.99 1.18
CA THR A 180 4.37 -14.00 0.14
C THR A 180 4.20 -12.59 0.70
N PRO A 181 5.21 -11.71 0.61
CA PRO A 181 5.12 -10.35 1.14
C PRO A 181 4.11 -9.52 0.32
N LEU A 182 3.52 -8.52 0.97
CA LEU A 182 2.50 -7.66 0.37
C LEU A 182 2.95 -6.21 0.38
N ILE A 183 2.68 -5.52 -0.72
CA ILE A 183 2.79 -4.07 -0.81
C ILE A 183 1.39 -3.54 -1.10
N PHE A 184 0.86 -2.75 -0.18
CA PHE A 184 -0.40 -2.04 -0.37
C PHE A 184 -0.11 -0.59 -0.73
N ARG A 185 -0.98 -0.01 -1.55
CA ARG A 185 -1.07 1.43 -1.76
C ARG A 185 -2.53 1.86 -1.67
N SER A 186 -2.79 2.95 -0.97
CA SER A 186 -4.08 3.64 -0.97
C SER A 186 -3.79 5.11 -0.92
N THR A 187 -4.20 5.85 -1.95
CA THR A 187 -4.15 7.31 -1.93
C THR A 187 -5.57 7.79 -2.05
N ASN A 188 -6.19 8.03 -0.89
CA ASN A 188 -7.60 8.38 -0.75
C ASN A 188 -7.86 9.67 -1.52
N SER A 189 -8.30 9.55 -2.77
CA SER A 189 -8.44 10.70 -3.65
C SER A 189 -9.85 10.78 -4.18
N GLY A 190 -10.72 11.37 -3.36
CA GLY A 190 -12.14 11.50 -3.63
C GLY A 190 -12.96 11.03 -2.43
N PRO A 191 -14.19 11.54 -2.27
CA PRO A 191 -15.04 11.26 -1.10
C PRO A 191 -15.25 9.76 -0.84
N ASP A 192 -15.24 8.95 -1.89
CA ASP A 192 -15.61 7.54 -1.85
C ASP A 192 -14.57 6.65 -1.12
N LEU A 193 -13.35 7.13 -0.88
CA LEU A 193 -12.31 6.42 -0.09
C LEU A 193 -11.83 7.23 1.13
N PHE A 194 -12.54 8.30 1.51
CA PHE A 194 -12.17 9.12 2.67
C PHE A 194 -12.77 8.55 3.96
N TYR A 195 -12.06 7.59 4.56
CA TYR A 195 -12.37 7.01 5.86
C TYR A 195 -12.45 8.08 6.97
N THR A 196 -13.28 7.84 8.00
CA THR A 196 -13.14 8.49 9.31
C THR A 196 -11.86 8.01 9.98
N VAL A 197 -11.45 8.65 11.08
CA VAL A 197 -10.31 8.17 11.85
C VAL A 197 -10.58 6.76 12.37
N GLU A 198 -11.81 6.48 12.80
CA GLU A 198 -12.26 5.18 13.28
C GLU A 198 -12.22 4.13 12.16
N GLU A 199 -12.81 4.42 10.99
CA GLU A 199 -12.79 3.55 9.81
C GLU A 199 -11.37 3.28 9.31
N MET A 200 -10.49 4.28 9.35
CA MET A 200 -9.07 4.11 9.02
C MET A 200 -8.39 3.15 9.99
N LYS A 201 -8.69 3.26 11.29
CA LYS A 201 -8.12 2.36 12.30
C LYS A 201 -8.63 0.93 12.12
N GLU A 202 -9.91 0.76 11.83
CA GLU A 202 -10.50 -0.54 11.51
C GLU A 202 -9.86 -1.14 10.26
N HIS A 203 -9.71 -0.37 9.19
CA HIS A 203 -9.04 -0.80 7.96
C HIS A 203 -7.61 -1.33 8.20
N PHE A 204 -6.78 -0.60 8.96
CA PHE A 204 -5.43 -1.06 9.27
C PHE A 204 -5.43 -2.31 10.14
N SER A 205 -6.34 -2.39 11.13
CA SER A 205 -6.51 -3.56 11.99
C SER A 205 -6.88 -4.79 11.17
N SER A 206 -7.78 -4.63 10.21
CA SER A 206 -8.21 -5.70 9.32
C SER A 206 -7.13 -6.16 8.36
N ILE A 207 -6.26 -5.25 7.89
CA ILE A 207 -5.05 -5.62 7.14
C ILE A 207 -4.13 -6.52 7.98
N LEU A 208 -3.91 -6.17 9.26
CA LEU A 208 -3.05 -6.93 10.17
C LEU A 208 -3.63 -8.32 10.46
N GLU A 209 -4.94 -8.39 10.75
CA GLU A 209 -5.65 -9.64 11.02
C GLU A 209 -5.74 -10.56 9.80
N ALA A 210 -5.93 -10.00 8.60
CA ALA A 210 -5.99 -10.76 7.37
C ALA A 210 -4.65 -11.40 7.00
N ASN A 211 -3.53 -10.74 7.36
CA ASN A 211 -2.19 -11.05 6.89
C ASN A 211 -1.19 -11.35 8.02
N PRO A 212 -1.49 -12.27 8.95
CA PRO A 212 -0.67 -12.46 10.13
C PRO A 212 0.75 -12.92 9.77
N ASN A 213 0.91 -13.70 8.69
CA ASN A 213 2.16 -14.36 8.31
C ASN A 213 2.94 -13.67 7.17
N ARG A 214 2.58 -12.43 6.81
CA ARG A 214 3.21 -11.70 5.71
C ARG A 214 3.90 -10.42 6.18
N ASN A 215 5.05 -10.10 5.61
CA ASN A 215 5.59 -8.75 5.70
C ASN A 215 4.70 -7.82 4.88
N ILE A 216 4.44 -6.62 5.39
CA ILE A 216 3.55 -5.65 4.77
C ILE A 216 4.30 -4.31 4.65
N LEU A 217 4.33 -3.76 3.44
CA LEU A 217 4.68 -2.37 3.18
C LEU A 217 3.41 -1.67 2.75
N TYR A 218 3.04 -0.56 3.38
CA TYR A 218 1.80 0.14 3.07
C TYR A 218 2.07 1.63 2.81
N PHE A 219 1.90 2.03 1.55
CA PHE A 219 1.84 3.43 1.13
C PHE A 219 0.41 3.96 1.33
N PHE A 220 0.16 4.60 2.46
CA PHE A 220 -1.15 5.18 2.79
C PHE A 220 -1.09 6.70 2.74
N ASN A 221 -1.67 7.28 1.69
CA ASN A 221 -1.54 8.70 1.34
C ASN A 221 -0.05 9.11 1.30
N ARG A 222 0.35 10.03 2.19
CA ARG A 222 1.74 10.48 2.31
C ARG A 222 2.60 9.57 3.19
N PHE A 223 2.00 8.68 3.97
CA PHE A 223 2.69 7.89 4.98
C PHE A 223 3.12 6.54 4.42
N ILE A 224 4.27 6.05 4.89
CA ILE A 224 4.82 4.78 4.47
C ILE A 224 5.02 3.94 5.71
N PHE A 225 4.24 2.88 5.82
CA PHE A 225 4.25 1.98 6.95
C PHE A 225 4.93 0.67 6.59
N PHE A 226 5.64 0.10 7.54
CA PHE A 226 6.18 -1.23 7.45
C PHE A 226 5.69 -2.06 8.62
N ARG A 227 5.33 -3.31 8.36
CA ARG A 227 5.06 -4.30 9.39
C ARG A 227 5.78 -5.59 9.03
N SER A 228 6.70 -6.00 9.89
CA SER A 228 7.29 -7.33 9.86
C SER A 228 6.29 -8.36 10.37
N VAL A 229 6.40 -9.62 9.92
CA VAL A 229 5.66 -10.75 10.52
C VAL A 229 5.89 -10.89 12.03
N CYS A 230 7.00 -10.35 12.54
CA CYS A 230 7.38 -10.39 13.96
C CYS A 230 6.65 -9.35 14.80
N SER A 231 6.04 -8.35 14.16
CA SER A 231 5.28 -7.30 14.82
C SER A 231 3.79 -7.54 14.63
N ASP A 232 3.01 -7.11 15.62
CA ASP A 232 1.56 -7.03 15.57
C ASP A 232 1.08 -5.63 15.17
N ARG A 233 1.98 -4.64 15.14
CA ARG A 233 1.72 -3.23 14.80
C ARG A 233 2.57 -2.74 13.63
N PHE A 234 2.10 -1.68 12.98
CA PHE A 234 2.84 -0.98 11.94
C PHE A 234 3.88 -0.02 12.53
N GLN A 235 4.95 0.19 11.78
CA GLN A 235 5.99 1.18 12.03
C GLN A 235 5.92 2.23 10.92
N LEU A 236 5.82 3.51 11.28
CA LEU A 236 5.88 4.60 10.31
C LEU A 236 7.33 4.81 9.88
N ILE A 237 7.75 4.23 8.77
CA ILE A 237 9.15 4.27 8.31
C ILE A 237 9.50 5.54 7.55
N GLY A 238 8.52 6.35 7.16
CA GLY A 238 8.75 7.68 6.59
C GLY A 238 7.52 8.24 5.89
N THR A 239 7.71 9.38 5.24
CA THR A 239 6.65 10.05 4.47
C THR A 239 7.17 10.53 3.12
N ILE A 240 6.28 10.76 2.16
CA ILE A 240 6.62 11.44 0.90
C ILE A 240 6.41 12.95 0.98
N ASP A 241 6.88 13.68 -0.03
CA ASP A 241 6.59 15.11 -0.18
C ASP A 241 5.08 15.33 -0.41
N GLU A 242 4.41 15.87 0.61
CA GLU A 242 2.97 16.11 0.58
C GLU A 242 2.55 17.15 -0.47
N ARG A 243 3.49 17.98 -0.93
CA ARG A 243 3.20 19.09 -1.85
C ARG A 243 2.98 18.61 -3.28
N ILE A 244 3.36 17.37 -3.61
CA ILE A 244 3.39 16.84 -4.98
C ILE A 244 2.24 15.86 -5.25
N GLY A 245 2.47 14.56 -5.00
CA GLY A 245 1.62 13.50 -5.53
C GLY A 245 0.28 13.35 -4.81
N VAL A 246 0.30 13.62 -3.50
CA VAL A 246 -0.87 13.55 -2.61
C VAL A 246 -1.49 14.93 -2.36
N ASN A 247 -1.06 15.96 -3.08
CA ASN A 247 -1.66 17.28 -2.96
C ASN A 247 -3.06 17.29 -3.60
N HIS A 248 -4.08 17.49 -2.78
CA HIS A 248 -5.48 17.51 -3.23
C HIS A 248 -5.95 18.90 -3.68
N SER A 249 -5.20 19.96 -3.35
CA SER A 249 -5.55 21.35 -3.65
C SER A 249 -5.24 21.74 -5.10
N PHE A 250 -4.13 21.23 -5.65
CA PHE A 250 -3.75 21.47 -7.04
C PHE A 250 -2.86 20.34 -7.58
N SER A 251 -2.85 20.14 -8.89
CA SER A 251 -2.04 19.12 -9.58
C SER A 251 -0.56 19.51 -9.66
N ALA A 252 0.11 19.64 -8.52
CA ALA A 252 1.51 20.06 -8.40
C ALA A 252 2.48 19.21 -9.22
N TRP A 253 2.21 17.91 -9.28
CA TRP A 253 2.95 16.90 -10.04
C TRP A 253 3.13 17.26 -11.54
N ARG A 254 2.26 18.09 -12.12
CA ARG A 254 2.38 18.55 -13.52
C ARG A 254 3.56 19.51 -13.76
N TYR A 255 4.07 20.14 -12.70
CA TYR A 255 5.10 21.16 -12.76
C TYR A 255 6.46 20.68 -12.23
N VAL A 256 6.55 19.39 -11.89
CA VAL A 256 7.80 18.77 -11.43
C VAL A 256 8.63 18.37 -12.66
N ASP A 257 9.92 18.69 -12.61
CA ASP A 257 10.91 18.14 -13.53
C ASP A 257 11.24 16.70 -13.10
N TRP A 258 10.52 15.73 -13.66
CA TRP A 258 10.62 14.32 -13.31
C TRP A 258 11.95 13.67 -13.66
N ASP A 259 12.71 14.28 -14.58
CA ASP A 259 14.03 13.79 -14.96
C ASP A 259 15.08 14.13 -13.90
N LYS A 260 14.81 15.16 -13.07
CA LYS A 260 15.68 15.58 -11.96
C LYS A 260 15.22 15.09 -10.59
N ARG A 261 13.93 14.75 -10.46
CA ARG A 261 13.32 14.33 -9.18
C ARG A 261 14.00 13.06 -8.64
N GLY A 262 14.70 13.19 -7.52
CA GLY A 262 15.44 12.09 -6.88
C GLY A 262 14.69 11.43 -5.72
N PHE A 263 15.25 10.31 -5.24
CA PHE A 263 14.77 9.63 -4.04
C PHE A 263 14.88 10.50 -2.77
N GLU A 264 15.98 11.26 -2.65
CA GLU A 264 16.22 12.15 -1.52
C GLU A 264 15.17 13.25 -1.43
N ASP A 265 14.69 13.75 -2.57
CA ASP A 265 13.61 14.73 -2.58
C ASP A 265 12.23 14.09 -2.33
N ALA A 266 12.07 12.81 -2.70
CA ALA A 266 10.82 12.06 -2.63
C ALA A 266 10.52 11.51 -1.24
N PHE A 267 11.54 11.23 -0.41
CA PHE A 267 11.38 10.47 0.83
C PHE A 267 11.96 11.19 2.04
N HIS A 268 11.12 11.37 3.04
CA HIS A 268 11.49 11.86 4.37
C HIS A 268 11.49 10.67 5.34
N PRO A 269 12.65 10.06 5.64
CA PRO A 269 12.74 8.85 6.45
C PRO A 269 12.41 9.12 7.92
N ASN A 270 11.73 8.17 8.56
CA ASN A 270 11.70 8.11 10.02
C ASN A 270 12.96 7.40 10.51
N LEU A 271 13.95 8.20 10.88
CA LEU A 271 15.26 7.72 11.32
C LEU A 271 15.21 6.87 12.59
N ARG A 272 14.06 6.74 13.27
CA ARG A 272 13.85 5.75 14.34
C ARG A 272 14.00 4.32 13.82
N TYR A 273 13.39 4.03 12.68
CA TYR A 273 13.25 2.67 12.14
C TYR A 273 14.22 2.36 11.01
N VAL A 274 14.51 3.33 10.16
CA VAL A 274 15.27 3.11 8.93
C VAL A 274 16.56 3.90 8.89
N ARG A 275 17.52 3.37 8.13
CA ARG A 275 18.75 4.03 7.73
C ARG A 275 18.81 4.06 6.20
N MET A 276 19.26 5.20 5.68
CA MET A 276 19.50 5.42 4.27
C MET A 276 20.95 5.03 3.99
N VAL A 277 21.17 4.20 2.98
CA VAL A 277 22.50 3.81 2.57
C VAL A 277 22.85 4.65 1.34
N GLU A 278 23.68 5.68 1.55
CA GLU A 278 24.56 6.15 0.48
C GLU A 278 25.41 4.96 0.04
N GLU A 279 25.83 4.88 -1.23
CA GLU A 279 26.40 3.69 -1.89
C GLU A 279 27.67 3.04 -1.25
N SER A 280 28.00 3.36 0.00
CA SER A 280 29.09 2.81 0.79
C SER A 280 28.63 1.98 2.00
N ARG A 281 28.92 0.67 1.89
CA ARG A 281 29.25 -0.27 2.99
C ARG A 281 28.30 -0.31 4.20
N LEU A 282 27.19 -1.04 4.06
CA LEU A 282 26.68 -1.83 5.19
C LEU A 282 27.79 -2.76 5.67
N ALA A 283 28.16 -2.68 6.96
CA ALA A 283 29.09 -3.63 7.54
C ALA A 283 28.53 -5.05 7.36
N LEU A 284 29.41 -6.00 7.01
CA LEU A 284 29.01 -7.40 6.81
C LEU A 284 28.28 -7.96 8.06
N GLY A 285 28.68 -7.50 9.25
CA GLY A 285 28.03 -7.82 10.54
C GLY A 285 26.58 -7.37 10.62
N ASP A 286 26.27 -6.12 10.28
CA ASP A 286 24.88 -5.61 10.28
C ASP A 286 23.98 -6.38 9.31
N ARG A 287 24.54 -6.83 8.17
CA ARG A 287 23.80 -7.69 7.21
C ARG A 287 23.53 -9.07 7.79
N MET A 288 24.50 -9.65 8.51
CA MET A 288 24.37 -10.97 9.10
C MET A 288 23.41 -10.96 10.30
N ASP A 289 23.49 -9.96 11.18
CA ASP A 289 22.61 -9.85 12.34
C ASP A 289 21.15 -9.69 11.94
N ALA A 290 20.89 -8.80 10.97
CA ALA A 290 19.56 -8.65 10.41
C ALA A 290 19.06 -9.91 9.70
N TYR A 291 19.94 -10.63 9.00
CA TYR A 291 19.61 -11.92 8.39
C TYR A 291 19.22 -12.95 9.44
N PHE A 292 20.00 -13.10 10.52
CA PHE A 292 19.73 -14.05 11.60
C PHE A 292 18.43 -13.74 12.35
N MET A 293 18.18 -12.47 12.69
CA MET A 293 16.95 -12.07 13.38
C MET A 293 15.71 -12.28 12.52
N ASN A 294 15.80 -11.99 11.22
CA ASN A 294 14.71 -12.26 10.29
C ASN A 294 14.46 -13.77 10.14
N GLN A 295 15.53 -14.57 9.99
CA GLN A 295 15.41 -16.03 9.87
C GLN A 295 14.85 -16.68 11.14
N SER A 296 15.29 -16.26 12.33
CA SER A 296 14.81 -16.84 13.60
C SER A 296 13.31 -16.61 13.79
N CYS A 297 12.84 -15.40 13.50
CA CYS A 297 11.43 -15.07 13.58
C CYS A 297 10.59 -15.79 12.51
N ASN A 298 11.03 -15.79 11.24
CA ASN A 298 10.33 -16.49 10.16
C ASN A 298 10.25 -18.00 10.41
N PHE A 299 11.35 -18.60 10.87
CA PHE A 299 11.42 -20.02 11.21
C PHE A 299 10.48 -20.38 12.38
N GLY A 300 10.54 -19.61 13.47
CA GLY A 300 9.67 -19.80 14.63
C GLY A 300 8.19 -19.61 14.31
N ARG A 301 7.84 -18.74 13.35
CA ARG A 301 6.46 -18.61 12.85
C ARG A 301 6.06 -19.76 11.92
N GLY A 302 6.93 -20.16 10.99
CA GLY A 302 6.68 -21.29 10.09
C GLY A 302 6.36 -22.55 10.86
N LEU A 303 7.16 -22.88 11.90
CA LEU A 303 6.92 -24.00 12.79
C LEU A 303 5.56 -23.91 13.49
N ARG A 304 5.20 -22.75 14.03
CA ARG A 304 3.89 -22.54 14.67
C ARG A 304 2.74 -22.66 13.67
N PHE A 305 2.88 -22.12 12.47
CA PHE A 305 1.86 -22.16 11.44
C PHE A 305 1.58 -23.60 11.00
N TYR A 306 2.62 -24.33 10.56
CA TYR A 306 2.46 -25.71 10.13
C TYR A 306 2.04 -26.61 11.29
N GLY A 307 2.61 -26.43 12.48
CA GLY A 307 2.21 -27.17 13.69
C GLY A 307 0.72 -27.01 14.01
N ASN A 308 0.17 -25.80 13.90
CA ASN A 308 -1.26 -25.56 14.09
C ASN A 308 -2.12 -26.15 12.97
N LYS A 309 -1.64 -26.13 11.72
CA LYS A 309 -2.33 -26.73 10.58
C LYS A 309 -2.43 -28.25 10.72
N PHE A 310 -1.34 -28.90 11.13
CA PHE A 310 -1.31 -30.34 11.44
C PHE A 310 -2.26 -30.69 12.60
N LYS A 311 -2.20 -29.95 13.72
CA LYS A 311 -3.13 -30.17 14.85
C LYS A 311 -4.59 -30.08 14.43
N LYS A 312 -4.96 -29.05 13.66
CA LYS A 312 -6.33 -28.89 13.14
C LYS A 312 -6.77 -30.03 12.22
N SER A 313 -5.83 -30.59 11.44
CA SER A 313 -6.11 -31.74 10.57
C SER A 313 -6.36 -33.02 11.38
N ILE A 314 -5.64 -33.23 12.47
CA ILE A 314 -5.79 -34.41 13.35
C ILE A 314 -7.08 -34.33 14.17
N THR A 315 -7.50 -33.13 14.59
CA THR A 315 -8.75 -32.97 15.35
C THR A 315 -10.02 -33.05 14.50
N LYS A 316 -9.91 -33.13 13.18
CA LYS A 316 -11.04 -33.27 12.23
C LYS A 316 -11.20 -34.68 11.66
N SER A 317 -10.29 -35.60 11.99
CA SER A 317 -10.33 -37.03 11.65
C SER A 317 -10.80 -37.86 12.83
#